data_AF-A0A2V7P4Y3-F1
#
_entry.id   AF-A0A2V7P4Y3-F1
#
_cell.length_a   1.000
_cell.length_b   1.000
_cell.length_c   1.000
_cell.angle_alpha   90.00
_cell.angle_beta   90.00
_cell.angle_gamma   90.00
#
_symmetry.space_group_name_H-M   'P 1'
#
loop_
_entity.id
_entity.type
_entity.pdbx_description
1 polymer ?
#
loop_
_entity_poly.entity_id
_entity_poly.type
_entity_poly.pdbx_seq_one_letter_code
_entity_poly.pdbx_strand_id
1 'polypeptide(L)'
;MTSASPAVSSTEHPEYAGRQAPWSNEAEQAVLGAMLLDQDAALKAAELLDDTMFYREAHRLLFRAMVALTERGDVIDPVTLRDELVRRGDLDRAGGMEYL
;
A
#
# COMPACT_ATOMS: atom_id res chain seq x y z
N MET A 1 33.99 -32.87 16.11
CA MET A 1 33.05 -33.56 15.22
C MET A 1 31.72 -32.82 15.35
N THR A 2 31.52 -31.65 14.71
CA THR A 2 30.85 -31.47 13.39
C THR A 2 29.64 -32.39 13.26
N SER A 3 28.42 -31.88 13.47
CA SER A 3 27.46 -31.34 12.46
C SER A 3 26.87 -32.46 11.59
N ALA A 4 25.58 -32.53 11.27
CA ALA A 4 24.65 -31.45 10.96
C ALA A 4 23.18 -31.87 11.13
N SER A 5 22.32 -30.86 11.34
CA SER A 5 20.85 -30.93 11.21
C SER A 5 20.42 -31.28 9.77
N PRO A 6 19.27 -31.92 9.57
CA PRO A 6 18.74 -32.13 8.22
C PRO A 6 18.22 -30.81 7.67
N ALA A 7 18.70 -30.46 6.49
CA ALA A 7 18.21 -29.34 5.70
C ALA A 7 16.74 -29.58 5.32
N VAL A 8 15.88 -28.59 5.56
CA VAL A 8 14.54 -28.55 4.97
C VAL A 8 14.72 -28.43 3.45
N SER A 9 14.39 -29.51 2.75
CA SER A 9 14.41 -29.58 1.30
C SER A 9 13.37 -28.62 0.72
N SER A 10 13.85 -27.54 0.08
CA SER A 10 13.05 -26.70 -0.81
C SER A 10 12.63 -27.53 -2.02
N THR A 11 11.51 -28.25 -1.89
CA THR A 11 10.84 -28.87 -3.03
C THR A 11 10.20 -27.75 -3.84
N GLU A 12 10.76 -27.46 -5.01
CA GLU A 12 10.12 -26.59 -6.00
C GLU A 12 8.78 -27.22 -6.38
N HIS A 13 7.67 -26.64 -5.92
CA HIS A 13 6.32 -27.08 -6.25
C HIS A 13 5.96 -26.56 -7.66
N PRO A 14 6.02 -27.40 -8.72
CA PRO A 14 5.88 -26.95 -10.11
C PRO A 14 4.50 -26.37 -10.41
N GLU A 15 3.52 -26.70 -9.57
CA GLU A 15 2.14 -26.21 -9.64
C GLU A 15 2.01 -24.71 -9.39
N TYR A 16 3.00 -24.03 -8.78
CA TYR A 16 3.00 -22.57 -8.59
C TYR A 16 3.69 -21.81 -9.74
N ALA A 17 4.31 -22.49 -10.69
CA ALA A 17 4.95 -21.87 -11.84
C ALA A 17 3.89 -21.20 -12.73
N GLY A 18 3.78 -19.87 -12.63
CA GLY A 18 2.83 -19.05 -13.38
C GLY A 18 1.62 -18.52 -12.61
N ARG A 19 1.50 -18.79 -11.29
CA ARG A 19 0.47 -18.12 -10.47
C ARG A 19 0.93 -16.70 -10.13
N GLN A 20 0.08 -15.73 -10.48
CA GLN A 20 0.22 -14.37 -9.98
C GLN A 20 0.02 -14.40 -8.45
N ALA A 21 0.84 -13.65 -7.71
CA ALA A 21 0.65 -13.52 -6.26
C ALA A 21 -0.78 -13.04 -5.97
N PRO A 22 -1.47 -13.57 -4.94
CA PRO A 22 -2.82 -13.15 -4.64
C PRO A 22 -2.86 -11.67 -4.28
N TRP A 23 -3.70 -10.90 -4.98
CA TRP A 23 -3.95 -9.48 -4.73
C TRP A 23 -5.46 -9.21 -4.82
N SER A 24 -5.93 -8.14 -4.17
CA SER A 24 -7.33 -7.72 -4.25
C SER A 24 -7.42 -6.21 -4.37
N ASN A 25 -7.94 -5.74 -5.51
CA ASN A 25 -8.18 -4.31 -5.75
C ASN A 25 -9.13 -3.71 -4.70
N GLU A 26 -10.19 -4.46 -4.38
CA GLU A 26 -11.24 -4.04 -3.47
C GLU A 26 -10.71 -3.90 -2.04
N ALA A 27 -9.81 -4.81 -1.62
CA ALA A 27 -9.16 -4.70 -0.32
C ALA A 27 -8.26 -3.47 -0.22
N GLU A 28 -7.46 -3.21 -1.26
CA GLU A 28 -6.60 -2.01 -1.32
C GLU A 28 -7.44 -0.72 -1.29
N GLN A 29 -8.51 -0.65 -2.09
CA GLN A 29 -9.44 0.49 -2.09
C GLN A 29 -10.14 0.66 -0.74
N ALA A 30 -10.52 -0.43 -0.08
CA ALA A 30 -11.15 -0.37 1.24
C ALA A 30 -10.21 0.21 2.30
N VAL A 31 -8.92 -0.13 2.25
CA VAL A 31 -7.90 0.46 3.15
C VAL A 31 -7.78 1.96 2.89
N LEU A 32 -7.53 2.36 1.64
CA LEU A 32 -7.37 3.78 1.28
C LEU A 32 -8.63 4.60 1.59
N GLY A 33 -9.82 4.03 1.31
CA GLY A 33 -11.10 4.63 1.65
C GLY A 33 -11.30 4.78 3.16
N ALA A 34 -10.91 3.80 3.96
CA ALA A 34 -10.97 3.90 5.42
C ALA A 34 -10.07 5.02 5.94
N MET A 35 -8.86 5.18 5.39
CA MET A 35 -7.94 6.27 5.77
C MET A 35 -8.51 7.66 5.43
N LEU A 36 -9.29 7.79 4.35
CA LEU A 36 -9.97 9.03 3.99
C LEU A 36 -11.16 9.37 4.91
N LEU A 37 -11.81 8.35 5.47
CA LEU A 37 -13.02 8.51 6.27
C LEU A 37 -12.73 8.67 7.76
N ASP A 38 -11.62 8.10 8.25
CA ASP A 38 -11.29 8.02 9.66
C ASP A 38 -9.80 8.21 9.91
N GLN A 39 -9.46 9.23 10.71
CA GLN A 39 -8.08 9.54 11.09
C GLN A 39 -7.43 8.43 11.92
N ASP A 40 -8.20 7.73 12.76
CA ASP A 40 -7.67 6.61 13.55
C ASP A 40 -7.34 5.42 12.65
N ALA A 41 -8.12 5.21 11.58
CA ALA A 41 -7.82 4.21 10.56
C ALA A 41 -6.54 4.58 9.79
N ALA A 42 -6.33 5.86 9.48
CA ALA A 42 -5.09 6.34 8.85
C ALA A 42 -3.86 6.11 9.73
N LEU A 43 -3.94 6.45 11.03
CA LEU A 43 -2.88 6.20 12.00
C LEU A 43 -2.54 4.71 12.10
N LYS A 44 -3.56 3.86 12.22
CA LYS A 44 -3.39 2.40 12.29
C LYS A 44 -2.80 1.82 11.02
N ALA A 45 -3.23 2.28 9.85
CA ALA A 45 -2.70 1.83 8.57
C ALA A 45 -1.23 2.23 8.41
N ALA A 46 -0.86 3.46 8.80
CA ALA A 46 0.52 3.94 8.78
C ALA A 46 1.46 3.14 9.71
N GLU A 47 0.93 2.60 10.81
CA GLU A 47 1.69 1.74 11.74
C GLU A 47 1.88 0.31 11.21
N LEU A 48 0.85 -0.25 10.57
CA LEU A 48 0.80 -1.68 10.23
C LEU A 48 1.23 -2.01 8.81
N LEU A 49 1.16 -1.05 7.89
CA LEU A 49 1.33 -1.28 6.46
C LEU A 49 2.51 -0.48 5.91
N ASP A 50 3.18 -1.07 4.92
CA ASP A 50 4.11 -0.36 4.06
C ASP A 50 3.53 -0.25 2.64
N ASP A 51 4.00 0.74 1.87
CA ASP A 51 3.46 0.97 0.52
C ASP A 51 3.71 -0.20 -0.44
N THR A 52 4.73 -1.02 -0.20
CA THR A 52 5.06 -2.17 -1.07
C THR A 52 4.04 -3.29 -0.95
N MET A 53 3.20 -3.28 0.10
CA MET A 53 2.07 -4.19 0.29
C MET A 53 0.91 -3.94 -0.70
N PHE A 54 0.83 -2.75 -1.32
CA PHE A 54 -0.16 -2.49 -2.36
C PHE A 54 0.35 -3.01 -3.71
N TYR A 55 -0.47 -3.74 -4.45
CA TYR A 55 -0.08 -4.27 -5.76
C TYR A 55 -0.04 -3.17 -6.82
N ARG A 56 -1.03 -2.27 -6.82
CA ARG A 56 -1.15 -1.20 -7.82
C ARG A 56 -0.27 -0.02 -7.47
N GLU A 57 0.56 0.42 -8.42
CA GLU A 57 1.41 1.59 -8.27
C GLU A 57 0.63 2.84 -7.81
N ALA A 58 -0.53 3.10 -8.41
CA ALA A 58 -1.40 4.20 -8.01
C ALA A 58 -1.77 4.15 -6.52
N HIS A 59 -2.05 2.97 -5.98
CA HIS A 59 -2.39 2.80 -4.57
C HIS A 59 -1.18 2.99 -3.66
N ARG A 60 0.03 2.60 -4.09
CA ARG A 60 1.27 2.90 -3.38
C ARG A 60 1.46 4.41 -3.24
N LEU A 61 1.23 5.15 -4.32
CA LEU A 61 1.39 6.61 -4.35
C LEU A 61 0.36 7.28 -3.44
N LEU A 62 -0.90 6.83 -3.48
CA LEU A 62 -1.96 7.31 -2.59
C LEU A 62 -1.62 7.06 -1.12
N PHE A 63 -1.25 5.82 -0.77
CA PHE A 63 -0.87 5.47 0.59
C PHE A 63 0.29 6.34 1.11
N ARG A 64 1.35 6.50 0.32
CA ARG A 64 2.50 7.36 0.69
C ARG A 64 2.10 8.82 0.92
N ALA A 65 1.20 9.36 0.12
CA ALA A 65 0.70 10.72 0.30
C ALA A 65 -0.15 10.84 1.58
N MET A 66 -1.04 9.87 1.82
CA MET A 66 -1.86 9.80 3.03
C MET A 66 -1.02 9.69 4.31
N VAL A 67 -0.02 8.80 4.33
CA VAL A 67 0.91 8.66 5.47
C VAL A 67 1.63 9.97 5.75
N ALA A 68 2.12 10.66 4.70
CA ALA A 68 2.82 11.92 4.91
C ALA A 68 1.93 13.07 5.40
N LEU A 69 0.63 13.05 5.09
CA LEU A 69 -0.34 13.95 5.69
C LEU A 69 -0.56 13.58 7.17
N THR A 70 -0.74 12.29 7.48
CA THR A 70 -0.86 11.79 8.85
C THR A 70 0.33 12.18 9.72
N GLU A 71 1.56 12.01 9.23
CA GLU A 71 2.80 12.34 9.96
C GLU A 71 2.92 13.84 10.28
N ARG A 72 2.35 14.71 9.44
CA ARG A 72 2.29 16.16 9.69
C ARG A 72 1.13 16.57 10.59
N GLY A 73 0.21 15.65 10.88
CA GLY A 73 -1.04 15.95 11.57
C GLY A 73 -2.06 16.66 10.70
N ASP A 74 -1.91 16.61 9.37
CA ASP A 74 -2.85 17.19 8.42
C ASP A 74 -4.08 16.28 8.27
N VAL A 75 -5.25 16.88 8.01
CA VAL A 75 -6.46 16.14 7.66
C VAL A 75 -6.29 15.50 6.29
N ILE A 76 -6.72 14.24 6.16
CA ILE A 76 -6.75 13.54 4.87
C ILE A 76 -8.15 13.71 4.28
N ASP A 77 -8.25 14.49 3.21
CA ASP A 77 -9.45 14.66 2.41
C ASP A 77 -9.06 14.76 0.92
N PRO A 78 -10.02 14.69 -0.04
CA PRO A 78 -9.69 14.72 -1.46
C PRO A 78 -8.89 15.96 -1.91
N VAL A 79 -9.08 17.11 -1.25
CA VAL A 79 -8.38 18.35 -1.58
C VAL A 79 -6.94 18.30 -1.08
N THR A 80 -6.73 17.95 0.19
CA THR A 80 -5.38 17.86 0.78
C THR A 80 -4.56 16.74 0.17
N LEU A 81 -5.19 15.61 -0.14
CA LEU A 81 -4.56 14.48 -0.81
C LEU A 81 -4.14 14.83 -2.24
N ARG A 82 -5.01 15.49 -3.01
CA ARG A 82 -4.64 16.03 -4.33
C ARG A 82 -3.43 16.95 -4.21
N ASP A 83 -3.45 17.90 -3.29
CA ASP A 83 -2.39 18.89 -3.16
C ASP A 83 -1.06 18.23 -2.81
N GLU A 84 -1.08 17.22 -1.94
CA GLU A 84 0.10 16.41 -1.61
C GLU A 84 0.60 15.61 -2.83
N LEU A 85 -0.29 15.03 -3.63
CA LEU A 85 0.09 14.30 -4.86
C LEU A 85 0.67 15.23 -5.93
N VAL A 86 0.10 16.43 -6.10
CA VAL A 86 0.63 17.47 -7.01
C VAL A 86 2.01 17.90 -6.55
N ARG A 87 2.18 18.18 -5.25
CA ARG A 87 3.46 18.55 -4.65
C ARG A 87 4.55 17.50 -4.89
N ARG A 88 4.17 16.22 -4.95
CA ARG A 88 5.06 15.09 -5.24
C ARG A 88 5.29 14.83 -6.73
N GLY A 89 4.47 15.41 -7.61
CA GLY A 89 4.48 15.10 -9.05
C GLY A 89 3.86 13.74 -9.39
N ASP A 90 3.00 13.21 -8.52
CA ASP A 90 2.47 11.85 -8.61
C ASP A 90 0.98 11.78 -8.99
N LEU A 91 0.27 12.92 -9.07
CA LEU A 91 -1.19 12.96 -9.29
C LEU A 91 -1.63 12.15 -10.53
N ASP A 92 -0.99 12.36 -11.67
CA ASP A 92 -1.35 11.68 -12.92
C ASP A 92 -1.10 10.16 -12.82
N ARG A 93 -0.02 9.75 -12.14
CA ARG A 93 0.33 8.33 -11.91
C ARG A 93 -0.58 7.67 -10.87
N ALA A 94 -1.17 8.45 -9.97
CA ALA A 94 -2.16 8.00 -9.00
C ALA A 94 -3.56 7.81 -9.61
N GLY A 95 -3.76 8.15 -10.89
CA GLY A 95 -5.05 8.05 -11.58
C GLY A 95 -5.78 9.37 -11.79
N GLY A 96 -5.18 10.49 -11.35
CA GLY A 96 -5.76 11.83 -11.48
C GLY A 96 -6.93 12.10 -10.53
N MET A 97 -7.57 13.25 -10.71
CA MET A 97 -8.69 13.69 -9.86
C MET A 97 -9.94 12.82 -9.99
N GLU A 98 -10.13 12.11 -11.09
CA GLU A 98 -11.31 11.26 -11.28
C GLU A 98 -11.27 9.99 -10.42
N TYR A 99 -10.08 9.61 -9.94
CA TYR A 99 -9.88 8.42 -9.12
C TYR A 99 -9.99 8.69 -7.61
N LEU A 100 -9.82 9.96 -7.20
CA LEU A 100 -9.90 10.44 -5.83
C LEU A 100 -11.35 10.79 -5.44
#